data_AF-A0A953C532-F1
#
_entry.id   AF-A0A953C532-F1
#
_cell.length_a   1.000
_cell.length_b   1.000
_cell.length_c   1.000
_cell.angle_alpha   90.00
_cell.angle_beta   90.00
_cell.angle_gamma   90.00
#
_symmetry.space_group_name_H-M   'P 1'
#
loop_
_entity.id
_entity.type
_entity.pdbx_description
1 polymer ?
#
loop_
_entity_poly.entity_id
_entity_poly.type
_entity_poly.pdbx_seq_one_letter_code
_entity_poly.pdbx_strand_id
1 'polypeptide(L)'
;MASLAIVVLDLCRRAGLPPEAVDVSALTGTCDGLVISNVASVRSTLEHLVRANFLDVIESSGVIVFRPRGNAPVATINVDELVPLGDQGVETLTLVRRQETELSKAINVVFINRHASYEQGSQAARRQISPEGEVSNITIPLVMDGARAKAIAEAMLAAEWAERTQFRFVLPTRYARLQPGDVIELVDGDVSYQVRLYRTGWDDGRLACEGYATDASVYTQIAPPGDDTRPDDTVPEIGPTLLHLLDIPILSDRDDDAGFYVAVSQTPDTVWNGAVLYRSVNGADYGTLLTLSSSAAAGVAETALPAGPLEFFDRGNAVDVALTDGALLSAPETDVLNGANGALLGEEIIQWTTATLIGTKRYRLSGLLRGRLGTEHAMHHHAVGERFIVLRPVGTTLERLRDPVDLINAARWYKAVTVGALITDVEAVAFANGAQGLKPYAPCHLRGQRGNDGALTITWIRRVRFGGLWRDGGDVPLGETEERYDIEVLHADGDVVRTVTVPAPTWTYPAADQIADFGFTPATITVRVFQVSAVVGRGTPLEGSV
;
A
#
# COMPACT_ATOMS: atom_id res chain seq x y z
N MET A 1 6.10 -23.14 -22.79
CA MET A 1 7.18 -23.99 -22.27
C MET A 1 7.24 -25.26 -23.11
N ALA A 2 8.36 -25.52 -23.77
CA ALA A 2 8.59 -26.73 -24.57
C ALA A 2 9.56 -27.67 -23.85
N SER A 3 9.53 -28.97 -24.17
CA SER A 3 10.55 -29.91 -23.70
C SER A 3 11.90 -29.59 -24.33
N LEU A 4 12.98 -29.63 -23.54
CA LEU A 4 14.35 -29.43 -24.02
C LEU A 4 14.72 -30.42 -25.12
N ALA A 5 14.28 -31.67 -25.01
CA ALA A 5 14.52 -32.72 -25.99
C ALA A 5 13.98 -32.33 -27.38
N ILE A 6 12.77 -31.75 -27.42
CA ILE A 6 12.12 -31.33 -28.67
C ILE A 6 12.89 -30.16 -29.30
N VAL A 7 13.33 -29.20 -28.49
CA VAL A 7 14.09 -28.03 -28.97
C VAL A 7 15.44 -28.45 -29.57
N VAL A 8 16.17 -29.34 -28.88
CA VAL A 8 17.45 -29.88 -29.38
C VAL A 8 17.24 -30.66 -30.68
N LEU A 9 16.21 -31.51 -30.74
CA LEU A 9 15.90 -32.29 -31.94
C LEU A 9 15.52 -31.40 -33.13
N ASP A 10 14.75 -30.32 -32.91
CA ASP A 10 14.41 -29.35 -33.95
C ASP A 10 15.66 -28.64 -34.50
N LEU A 11 16.57 -28.23 -33.61
CA LEU A 11 17.84 -27.61 -34.01
C LEU A 11 18.70 -28.59 -34.84
N CYS A 12 18.86 -29.84 -34.40
CA CYS A 12 19.61 -30.85 -35.15
C CYS A 12 19.00 -31.13 -36.53
N ARG A 13 17.67 -31.17 -36.66
CA ARG A 13 16.99 -31.29 -37.95
C ARG A 13 17.28 -30.13 -38.88
N ARG A 14 17.31 -28.90 -38.37
CA ARG A 14 17.69 -27.71 -39.15
C ARG A 14 19.14 -27.77 -39.64
N ALA A 15 20.01 -28.48 -38.93
CA ALA A 15 21.39 -28.75 -39.34
C ALA A 15 21.50 -29.90 -40.37
N GLY A 16 20.40 -30.56 -40.73
CA GLY A 16 20.38 -31.66 -41.70
C GLY A 16 20.62 -33.05 -41.08
N LEU A 17 20.62 -33.18 -39.75
CA LEU A 17 20.72 -34.48 -39.09
C LEU A 17 19.34 -35.16 -39.03
N PRO A 18 19.23 -36.42 -39.47
CA PRO A 18 17.98 -37.14 -39.36
C PRO A 18 17.67 -37.48 -37.89
N PRO A 19 16.40 -37.64 -37.50
CA PRO A 19 16.01 -37.90 -36.11
C PRO A 19 16.67 -39.13 -35.50
N GLU A 20 16.90 -40.17 -36.30
CA GLU A 20 17.55 -41.42 -35.89
C GLU A 20 19.05 -41.27 -35.59
N ALA A 21 19.69 -40.19 -36.06
CA ALA A 21 21.10 -39.91 -35.80
C ALA A 21 21.31 -39.13 -34.49
N VAL A 22 20.25 -38.81 -33.75
CA VAL A 22 20.31 -38.01 -32.52
C VAL A 22 19.50 -38.66 -31.39
N ASP A 23 20.15 -38.93 -30.26
CA ASP A 23 19.52 -39.41 -29.04
C ASP A 23 19.42 -38.29 -28.00
N VAL A 24 18.19 -37.92 -27.67
CA VAL A 24 17.81 -36.93 -26.64
C VAL A 24 16.97 -37.55 -25.52
N SER A 25 16.91 -38.88 -25.43
CA SER A 25 16.03 -39.60 -24.49
C SER A 25 16.33 -39.29 -23.02
N ALA A 26 17.56 -38.92 -22.69
CA ALA A 26 17.99 -38.56 -21.35
C ALA A 26 17.65 -37.11 -20.93
N LEU A 27 17.10 -36.29 -21.83
CA LEU A 27 16.80 -34.87 -21.56
C LEU A 27 15.40 -34.70 -20.96
N THR A 28 15.33 -34.42 -19.65
CA THR A 28 14.08 -34.21 -18.91
C THR A 28 13.72 -32.73 -18.67
N GLY A 29 14.62 -31.80 -19.01
CA GLY A 29 14.45 -30.37 -18.76
C GLY A 29 13.42 -29.68 -19.67
N THR A 30 13.09 -28.43 -19.30
CA THR A 30 12.19 -27.56 -20.08
C THR A 30 12.92 -26.31 -20.59
N CYS A 31 12.42 -25.76 -21.69
CA CYS A 31 12.85 -24.49 -22.27
C CYS A 31 11.64 -23.55 -22.36
N ASP A 32 11.70 -22.43 -21.64
CA ASP A 32 10.63 -21.41 -21.65
C ASP A 32 10.67 -20.57 -22.92
N GLY A 33 11.87 -20.23 -23.37
CA GLY A 33 12.11 -19.54 -24.63
C GLY A 33 13.60 -19.53 -24.99
N LEU A 34 13.90 -19.53 -26.28
CA LEU A 34 15.23 -19.42 -26.84
C LEU A 34 15.19 -18.34 -27.92
N VAL A 35 16.04 -17.33 -27.80
CA VAL A 35 16.10 -16.22 -28.76
C VAL A 35 17.30 -16.42 -29.69
N ILE A 36 17.03 -16.50 -31.00
CA ILE A 36 18.05 -16.55 -32.05
C ILE A 36 17.92 -15.26 -32.86
N SER A 37 18.64 -14.22 -32.46
CA SER A 37 18.49 -12.86 -33.02
C SER A 37 19.26 -12.63 -34.32
N ASN A 38 20.38 -13.34 -34.52
CA ASN A 38 21.29 -13.17 -35.64
C ASN A 38 21.50 -14.49 -36.40
N VAL A 39 22.06 -14.41 -37.62
CA VAL A 39 22.52 -15.58 -38.37
C VAL A 39 23.66 -16.23 -37.57
N ALA A 40 23.34 -17.32 -36.88
CA ALA A 40 24.26 -18.09 -36.05
C ALA A 40 24.25 -19.56 -36.49
N SER A 41 25.38 -20.25 -36.32
CA SER A 41 25.42 -21.68 -36.61
C SER A 41 24.53 -22.44 -35.62
N VAL A 42 23.92 -23.53 -36.07
CA VAL A 42 23.12 -24.38 -35.17
C VAL A 42 23.95 -24.87 -33.99
N ARG A 43 25.24 -25.19 -34.22
CA ARG A 43 26.19 -25.55 -33.17
C ARG A 43 26.29 -24.47 -32.09
N SER A 44 26.51 -23.22 -32.48
CA SER A 44 26.59 -22.12 -31.50
C SER A 44 25.31 -21.93 -30.70
N THR A 45 24.14 -22.18 -31.31
CA THR A 45 22.86 -22.13 -30.60
C THR A 45 22.74 -23.29 -29.60
N LEU A 46 23.12 -24.49 -30.01
CA LEU A 46 23.15 -25.68 -29.15
C LEU A 46 24.13 -25.51 -27.98
N GLU A 47 25.28 -24.87 -28.18
CA GLU A 47 26.24 -24.60 -27.11
C GLU A 47 25.61 -23.81 -25.95
N HIS A 48 24.72 -22.86 -26.21
CA HIS A 48 23.99 -22.15 -25.14
C HIS A 48 23.08 -23.09 -24.35
N LEU A 49 22.37 -24.01 -25.03
CA LEU A 49 21.50 -25.01 -24.37
C LEU A 49 22.30 -26.04 -23.57
N VAL A 50 23.40 -26.52 -24.15
CA VAL A 50 24.35 -27.45 -23.52
C VAL A 50 24.94 -26.82 -22.26
N ARG A 51 25.34 -25.55 -22.35
CA ARG A 51 25.94 -24.80 -21.25
C ARG A 51 24.94 -24.49 -20.14
N ALA A 52 23.71 -24.10 -20.49
CA ALA A 52 22.65 -23.77 -19.51
C ALA A 52 22.07 -24.98 -18.78
N ASN A 53 22.11 -26.18 -19.39
CA ASN A 53 21.55 -27.41 -18.82
C ASN A 53 22.61 -28.45 -18.47
N PHE A 54 23.91 -28.07 -18.51
CA PHE A 54 25.05 -28.93 -18.17
C PHE A 54 25.01 -30.30 -18.88
N LEU A 55 24.93 -30.27 -20.21
CA LEU A 55 24.88 -31.47 -21.04
C LEU A 55 26.28 -31.86 -21.55
N ASP A 56 26.49 -33.14 -21.77
CA ASP A 56 27.57 -33.67 -22.60
C ASP A 56 26.99 -34.12 -23.94
N VAL A 57 27.71 -33.79 -25.01
CA VAL A 57 27.37 -34.13 -26.39
C VAL A 57 28.45 -35.05 -26.92
N ILE A 58 28.09 -36.31 -27.14
CA ILE A 58 29.06 -37.35 -27.52
C ILE A 58 28.57 -38.14 -28.70
N GLU A 59 29.49 -38.67 -29.50
CA GLU A 59 29.17 -39.66 -30.51
C GLU A 59 29.28 -41.06 -29.89
N SER A 60 28.19 -41.83 -29.92
CA SER A 60 28.15 -43.20 -29.43
C SER A 60 27.52 -44.09 -30.49
N SER A 61 28.26 -45.08 -30.98
CA SER A 61 27.79 -46.04 -31.99
C SER A 61 27.17 -45.39 -33.25
N GLY A 62 27.71 -44.26 -33.70
CA GLY A 62 27.26 -43.53 -34.89
C GLY A 62 26.05 -42.60 -34.66
N VAL A 63 25.63 -42.41 -33.41
CA VAL A 63 24.53 -41.51 -33.02
C VAL A 63 25.08 -40.42 -32.09
N ILE A 64 24.61 -39.18 -32.24
CA ILE A 64 24.94 -38.08 -31.32
C ILE A 64 24.01 -38.15 -30.11
N VAL A 65 24.58 -38.41 -28.94
CA VAL A 65 23.84 -38.55 -27.68
C VAL A 65 24.01 -37.32 -26.81
N PHE A 66 22.90 -36.73 -26.37
CA PHE A 66 22.86 -35.65 -25.39
C PHE A 66 22.52 -36.22 -24.01
N ARG A 67 23.44 -36.12 -23.05
CA ARG A 67 23.22 -36.64 -21.69
C ARG A 67 23.49 -35.54 -20.64
N PRO A 68 22.70 -35.46 -19.56
CA PRO A 68 23.02 -34.56 -18.45
C PRO A 68 24.29 -35.01 -17.71
N ARG A 69 25.05 -34.05 -17.19
CA ARG A 69 26.19 -34.28 -16.29
C ARG A 69 25.72 -34.65 -14.89
N GLY A 70 26.62 -35.22 -14.09
CA GLY A 70 26.35 -35.64 -12.70
C GLY A 70 25.93 -37.10 -12.55
N ASN A 71 26.24 -37.96 -13.53
CA ASN A 71 25.99 -39.40 -13.43
C ASN A 71 26.94 -40.08 -12.42
N ALA A 72 26.50 -41.19 -11.84
CA ALA A 72 27.32 -42.00 -10.95
C ALA A 72 28.50 -42.65 -11.72
N PRO A 73 29.62 -42.98 -11.03
CA PRO A 73 30.74 -43.65 -11.65
C PRO A 73 30.35 -44.99 -12.30
N VAL A 74 30.81 -45.23 -13.53
CA VAL A 74 30.52 -46.42 -14.33
C VAL A 74 31.57 -47.54 -14.11
N ALA A 75 32.74 -47.16 -13.59
CA ALA A 75 33.82 -48.08 -13.25
C ALA A 75 34.69 -47.50 -12.12
N THR A 76 35.25 -48.37 -11.29
CA THR A 76 36.32 -48.08 -10.34
C THR A 76 37.61 -48.68 -10.90
N ILE A 77 38.66 -47.87 -11.01
CA ILE A 77 39.94 -48.23 -11.63
C ILE A 77 41.07 -47.86 -10.67
N ASN A 78 41.89 -48.84 -10.31
CA ASN A 78 43.09 -48.57 -9.52
C ASN A 78 44.23 -48.06 -10.41
N VAL A 79 45.06 -47.17 -9.88
CA VAL A 79 46.24 -46.64 -10.59
C VAL A 79 47.20 -47.75 -11.04
N ASP A 80 47.26 -48.86 -10.30
CA ASP A 80 48.06 -50.05 -10.67
C ASP A 80 47.59 -50.74 -11.96
N GLU A 81 46.35 -50.50 -12.39
CA GLU A 81 45.79 -51.04 -13.63
C GLU A 81 46.07 -50.16 -14.85
N LEU A 82 46.67 -48.98 -14.65
CA LEU A 82 47.02 -48.06 -15.71
C LEU A 82 48.24 -48.55 -16.49
N VAL A 83 48.26 -48.24 -17.78
CA VAL A 83 49.41 -48.51 -18.64
C VAL A 83 50.42 -47.35 -18.51
N PRO A 84 51.72 -47.64 -18.37
CA PRO A 84 52.74 -46.60 -18.31
C PRO A 84 52.74 -45.66 -19.53
N LEU A 85 52.91 -44.37 -19.26
CA LEU A 85 53.04 -43.27 -20.21
C LEU A 85 54.51 -43.20 -20.68
N GLY A 86 54.75 -43.51 -21.96
CA GLY A 86 56.06 -43.38 -22.62
C GLY A 86 56.98 -44.61 -22.57
N ASP A 87 58.02 -44.60 -23.39
CA ASP A 87 58.93 -45.74 -23.62
C ASP A 87 59.75 -46.17 -22.39
N GLN A 88 59.87 -45.30 -21.38
CA GLN A 88 60.64 -45.56 -20.15
C GLN A 88 59.81 -46.14 -19.00
N GLY A 89 58.47 -46.18 -19.12
CA GLY A 89 57.62 -47.05 -18.31
C GLY A 89 57.41 -46.71 -16.82
N VAL A 90 57.72 -45.49 -16.35
CA VAL A 90 57.67 -45.15 -14.90
C VAL A 90 56.44 -44.32 -14.49
N GLU A 91 55.91 -43.46 -15.36
CA GLU A 91 54.78 -42.57 -15.03
C GLU A 91 53.47 -43.18 -15.54
N THR A 92 52.50 -43.46 -14.66
CA THR A 92 51.21 -44.06 -15.04
C THR A 92 50.05 -43.06 -15.02
N LEU A 93 50.18 -41.97 -14.28
CA LEU A 93 49.17 -40.94 -14.10
C LEU A 93 49.81 -39.55 -14.06
N THR A 94 49.38 -38.66 -14.95
CA THR A 94 49.75 -37.25 -14.92
C THR A 94 48.59 -36.41 -14.39
N LEU A 95 48.84 -35.65 -13.33
CA LEU A 95 47.90 -34.73 -12.70
C LEU A 95 48.35 -33.28 -12.94
N VAL A 96 47.52 -32.50 -13.63
CA VAL A 96 47.76 -31.07 -13.86
C VAL A 96 46.70 -30.27 -13.14
N ARG A 97 47.11 -29.42 -12.19
CA ARG A 97 46.20 -28.55 -11.44
C ARG A 97 46.36 -27.10 -11.89
N ARG A 98 45.26 -26.48 -12.31
CA ARG A 98 45.22 -25.05 -12.69
C ARG A 98 45.47 -24.14 -11.48
N GLN A 99 46.11 -22.99 -11.71
CA GLN A 99 46.37 -22.00 -10.67
C GLN A 99 45.07 -21.29 -10.28
N GLU A 100 44.94 -20.89 -9.02
CA GLU A 100 43.71 -20.24 -8.53
C GLU A 100 43.46 -18.87 -9.16
N THR A 101 44.52 -18.18 -9.59
CA THR A 101 44.47 -16.90 -10.31
C THR A 101 43.84 -16.99 -11.70
N GLU A 102 43.82 -18.19 -12.30
CA GLU A 102 43.23 -18.46 -13.62
C GLU A 102 41.74 -18.87 -13.51
N LEU A 103 41.22 -19.07 -12.31
CA LEU A 103 39.83 -19.48 -12.08
C LEU A 103 38.93 -18.28 -11.81
N SER A 104 37.68 -18.35 -12.27
CA SER A 104 36.71 -17.28 -12.03
C SER A 104 36.40 -17.14 -10.53
N LYS A 105 36.44 -15.90 -10.03
CA LYS A 105 35.99 -15.55 -8.67
C LYS A 105 34.47 -15.44 -8.59
N ALA A 106 33.87 -14.91 -9.64
CA ALA A 106 32.44 -14.75 -9.77
C ALA A 106 32.01 -14.98 -11.23
N ILE A 107 30.83 -15.56 -11.40
CA ILE A 107 30.21 -15.75 -12.70
C ILE A 107 28.88 -15.01 -12.69
N ASN A 108 28.70 -14.10 -13.64
CA ASN A 108 27.45 -13.40 -13.88
C ASN A 108 26.77 -14.00 -15.10
N VAL A 109 25.55 -14.49 -14.93
CA VAL A 109 24.72 -15.02 -16.00
C VAL A 109 23.70 -13.96 -16.39
N VAL A 110 23.81 -13.47 -17.63
CA VAL A 110 22.83 -12.58 -18.26
C VAL A 110 21.81 -13.44 -19.00
N PHE A 111 20.52 -13.21 -18.73
CA PHE A 111 19.39 -13.98 -19.24
C PHE A 111 18.20 -13.07 -19.56
N ILE A 112 17.15 -13.61 -20.18
CA ILE A 112 15.91 -12.87 -20.42
C ILE A 112 14.91 -13.24 -19.33
N ASN A 113 14.49 -12.26 -18.53
CA ASN A 113 13.66 -12.51 -17.35
C ASN A 113 12.16 -12.52 -17.71
N ARG A 114 11.52 -13.68 -17.50
CA ARG A 114 10.07 -13.87 -17.73
C ARG A 114 9.15 -13.03 -16.83
N HIS A 115 9.59 -12.68 -15.63
CA HIS A 115 8.83 -11.93 -14.63
C HIS A 115 9.07 -10.41 -14.70
N ALA A 116 10.12 -9.97 -15.40
CA ALA A 116 10.43 -8.57 -15.64
C ALA A 116 10.18 -8.19 -17.11
N SER A 117 8.99 -8.50 -17.64
CA SER A 117 8.56 -8.13 -19.00
C SER A 117 9.53 -8.52 -20.13
N TYR A 118 10.24 -9.65 -19.98
CA TYR A 118 11.25 -10.14 -20.93
C TYR A 118 12.44 -9.18 -21.13
N GLU A 119 12.77 -8.35 -20.14
CA GLU A 119 14.01 -7.57 -20.12
C GLU A 119 15.23 -8.44 -19.79
N GLN A 120 16.44 -7.92 -20.09
CA GLN A 120 17.67 -8.60 -19.70
C GLN A 120 17.88 -8.50 -18.19
N GLY A 121 17.88 -9.65 -17.52
CA GLY A 121 18.26 -9.80 -16.12
C GLY A 121 19.70 -10.33 -15.98
N SER A 122 20.30 -10.14 -14.82
CA SER A 122 21.61 -10.71 -14.48
C SER A 122 21.59 -11.30 -13.08
N GLN A 123 22.10 -12.52 -12.92
CA GLN A 123 22.29 -13.17 -11.62
C GLN A 123 23.76 -13.57 -11.46
N ALA A 124 24.29 -13.37 -10.26
CA ALA A 124 25.70 -13.56 -9.97
C ALA A 124 25.91 -14.66 -8.92
N ALA A 125 26.89 -15.53 -9.16
CA ALA A 125 27.46 -16.42 -8.16
C ALA A 125 28.88 -15.95 -7.82
N ARG A 126 29.22 -15.92 -6.53
CA ARG A 126 30.54 -15.49 -6.04
C ARG A 126 31.09 -16.47 -5.01
N ARG A 127 32.39 -16.72 -5.06
CA ARG A 127 33.08 -17.52 -4.04
C ARG A 127 33.38 -16.66 -2.80
N GLN A 128 33.13 -17.19 -1.60
CA GLN A 128 33.32 -16.44 -0.35
C GLN A 128 34.78 -16.43 0.15
N ILE A 129 35.60 -17.41 -0.23
CA ILE A 129 36.90 -17.70 0.41
C ILE A 129 38.13 -17.41 -0.50
N SER A 130 37.96 -17.14 -1.80
CA SER A 130 39.05 -16.68 -2.69
C SER A 130 38.76 -15.27 -3.22
N PRO A 131 39.52 -14.25 -2.79
CA PRO A 131 39.33 -12.89 -3.28
C PRO A 131 40.02 -12.61 -4.63
N GLU A 132 40.87 -13.52 -5.09
CA GLU A 132 41.65 -13.43 -6.34
C GLU A 132 40.92 -14.16 -7.49
N GLY A 133 41.11 -13.70 -8.73
CA GLY A 133 40.46 -14.25 -9.93
C GLY A 133 39.56 -13.24 -10.67
N GLU A 134 39.22 -13.56 -11.91
CA GLU A 134 38.42 -12.71 -12.80
C GLU A 134 36.91 -12.86 -12.55
N VAL A 135 36.13 -11.84 -12.93
CA VAL A 135 34.66 -11.92 -12.99
C VAL A 135 34.26 -12.26 -14.42
N SER A 136 33.69 -13.44 -14.63
CA SER A 136 33.26 -13.91 -15.95
C SER A 136 31.80 -13.54 -16.21
N ASN A 137 31.53 -12.86 -17.31
CA ASN A 137 30.17 -12.52 -17.74
C ASN A 137 29.74 -13.46 -18.87
N ILE A 138 28.68 -14.25 -18.65
CA ILE A 138 28.17 -15.22 -19.61
C ILE A 138 26.76 -14.79 -20.00
N THR A 139 26.54 -14.56 -21.29
CA THR A 139 25.20 -14.30 -21.82
C THR A 139 24.58 -15.59 -22.32
N ILE A 140 23.40 -15.92 -21.80
CA ILE A 140 22.61 -17.08 -22.21
C ILE A 140 21.30 -16.55 -22.79
N PRO A 141 21.06 -16.67 -24.11
CA PRO A 141 19.88 -16.12 -24.78
C PRO A 141 18.62 -17.00 -24.55
N LEU A 142 18.42 -17.43 -23.31
CA LEU A 142 17.26 -18.18 -22.87
C LEU A 142 16.37 -17.32 -21.99
N VAL A 143 15.07 -17.49 -22.16
CA VAL A 143 14.07 -16.98 -21.23
C VAL A 143 14.04 -17.92 -20.02
N MET A 144 14.19 -17.37 -18.82
CA MET A 144 14.09 -18.10 -17.55
C MET A 144 13.72 -17.15 -16.41
N ASP A 145 13.51 -17.69 -15.22
CA ASP A 145 13.36 -16.90 -13.97
C ASP A 145 14.72 -16.65 -13.31
N GLY A 146 14.75 -15.72 -12.35
CA GLY A 146 15.94 -15.39 -11.59
C GLY A 146 16.49 -16.57 -10.76
N ALA A 147 15.62 -17.47 -10.28
CA ALA A 147 16.03 -18.67 -9.55
C ALA A 147 16.89 -19.60 -10.41
N ARG A 148 16.43 -19.92 -11.62
CA ARG A 148 17.13 -20.79 -12.57
C ARG A 148 18.42 -20.14 -13.04
N ALA A 149 18.43 -18.84 -13.34
CA ALA A 149 19.64 -18.13 -13.74
C ALA A 149 20.73 -18.16 -12.65
N LYS A 150 20.33 -17.99 -11.38
CA LYS A 150 21.24 -18.08 -10.24
C LYS A 150 21.77 -19.50 -10.01
N ALA A 151 20.91 -20.51 -10.11
CA ALA A 151 21.33 -21.91 -10.02
C ALA A 151 22.36 -22.26 -11.11
N ILE A 152 22.17 -21.75 -12.34
CA ILE A 152 23.14 -21.91 -13.42
C ILE A 152 24.47 -21.22 -13.07
N ALA A 153 24.43 -19.99 -12.56
CA ALA A 153 25.65 -19.27 -12.18
C ALA A 153 26.44 -20.00 -11.08
N GLU A 154 25.75 -20.51 -10.04
CA GLU A 154 26.35 -21.25 -8.93
C GLU A 154 26.96 -22.58 -9.42
N ALA A 155 26.21 -23.35 -10.21
CA ALA A 155 26.69 -24.62 -10.76
C ALA A 155 27.86 -24.43 -11.74
N MET A 156 27.86 -23.38 -12.57
CA MET A 156 29.00 -23.04 -13.43
C MET A 156 30.26 -22.75 -12.63
N LEU A 157 30.13 -21.92 -11.58
CA LEU A 157 31.26 -21.52 -10.75
C LEU A 157 31.80 -22.74 -10.00
N ALA A 158 30.92 -23.54 -9.39
CA ALA A 158 31.34 -24.75 -8.68
C ALA A 158 31.96 -25.80 -9.62
N ALA A 159 31.42 -25.98 -10.83
CA ALA A 159 31.98 -26.90 -11.82
C ALA A 159 33.37 -26.46 -12.29
N GLU A 160 33.59 -25.18 -12.57
CA GLU A 160 34.91 -24.66 -12.97
C GLU A 160 35.98 -24.92 -11.89
N TRP A 161 35.62 -24.74 -10.62
CA TRP A 161 36.49 -25.02 -9.48
C TRP A 161 36.70 -26.52 -9.21
N ALA A 162 35.70 -27.36 -9.46
CA ALA A 162 35.83 -28.81 -9.39
C ALA A 162 36.75 -29.35 -10.50
N GLU A 163 36.58 -28.83 -11.73
CA GLU A 163 37.37 -29.19 -12.91
C GLU A 163 38.79 -28.56 -12.92
N ARG A 164 39.29 -28.07 -11.78
CA ARG A 164 40.64 -27.48 -11.67
C ARG A 164 41.76 -28.51 -11.83
N THR A 165 41.49 -29.78 -11.55
CA THR A 165 42.45 -30.89 -11.67
C THR A 165 42.12 -31.68 -12.93
N GLN A 166 43.09 -31.72 -13.84
CA GLN A 166 43.05 -32.49 -15.07
C GLN A 166 43.88 -33.77 -14.89
N PHE A 167 43.34 -34.88 -15.38
CA PHE A 167 43.95 -36.21 -15.32
C PHE A 167 44.27 -36.65 -16.74
N ARG A 168 45.48 -37.17 -16.95
CA ARG A 168 45.87 -37.88 -18.17
C ARG A 168 46.45 -39.23 -17.82
N PHE A 169 45.92 -40.28 -18.42
CA PHE A 169 46.32 -41.66 -18.17
C PHE A 169 45.95 -42.54 -19.36
N VAL A 170 46.52 -43.75 -19.41
CA VAL A 170 46.24 -44.74 -20.45
C VAL A 170 45.69 -46.00 -19.81
N LEU A 171 44.58 -46.52 -20.34
CA LEU A 171 43.90 -47.71 -19.87
C LEU A 171 44.13 -48.91 -20.80
N PRO A 172 44.16 -50.15 -20.25
CA PRO A 172 44.19 -51.37 -21.05
C PRO A 172 42.85 -51.62 -21.75
N THR A 173 42.87 -52.47 -22.78
CA THR A 173 41.71 -52.81 -23.63
C THR A 173 40.49 -53.32 -22.86
N ARG A 174 40.65 -53.82 -21.62
CA ARG A 174 39.54 -54.16 -20.71
C ARG A 174 38.51 -53.03 -20.58
N TYR A 175 38.98 -51.78 -20.60
CA TYR A 175 38.16 -50.59 -20.41
C TYR A 175 37.69 -49.97 -21.74
N ALA A 176 37.72 -50.74 -22.83
CA ALA A 176 37.35 -50.29 -24.18
C ALA A 176 35.97 -49.63 -24.30
N ARG A 177 35.06 -49.95 -23.38
CA ARG A 177 33.68 -49.44 -23.37
C ARG A 177 33.55 -47.99 -22.90
N LEU A 178 34.58 -47.43 -22.28
CA LEU A 178 34.53 -46.07 -21.74
C LEU A 178 34.49 -45.04 -22.88
N GLN A 179 33.58 -44.10 -22.76
CA GLN A 179 33.37 -43.02 -23.72
C GLN A 179 33.63 -41.66 -23.05
N PRO A 180 33.85 -40.59 -23.84
CA PRO A 180 33.76 -39.24 -23.31
C PRO A 180 32.40 -39.03 -22.64
N GLY A 181 32.33 -38.24 -21.57
CA GLY A 181 31.15 -38.03 -20.74
C GLY A 181 30.97 -39.08 -19.62
N ASP A 182 31.63 -40.24 -19.69
CA ASP A 182 31.57 -41.22 -18.60
C ASP A 182 32.34 -40.72 -17.37
N VAL A 183 31.78 -41.00 -16.19
CA VAL A 183 32.43 -40.75 -14.90
C VAL A 183 33.06 -42.07 -14.43
N ILE A 184 34.32 -42.01 -14.01
CA ILE A 184 35.03 -43.13 -13.38
C ILE A 184 35.49 -42.73 -11.99
N GLU A 185 35.68 -43.72 -11.13
CA GLU A 185 36.37 -43.56 -9.86
C GLU A 185 37.81 -44.05 -10.03
N LEU A 186 38.77 -43.14 -9.94
CA LEU A 186 40.20 -43.43 -10.02
C LEU A 186 40.77 -43.51 -8.60
N VAL A 187 41.29 -44.68 -8.22
CA VAL A 187 41.81 -44.96 -6.87
C VAL A 187 43.34 -44.95 -6.90
N ASP A 188 43.93 -44.02 -6.15
CA ASP A 188 45.37 -43.85 -5.95
C ASP A 188 45.71 -44.03 -4.46
N GLY A 189 46.05 -45.25 -4.07
CA GLY A 189 46.25 -45.62 -2.67
C GLY A 189 44.97 -45.42 -1.84
N ASP A 190 45.05 -44.56 -0.81
CA ASP A 190 43.92 -44.23 0.08
C ASP A 190 43.02 -43.10 -0.47
N VAL A 191 43.33 -42.54 -1.65
CA VAL A 191 42.60 -41.40 -2.23
C VAL A 191 41.80 -41.86 -3.44
N SER A 192 40.50 -41.56 -3.46
CA SER A 192 39.65 -41.74 -4.63
C SER A 192 39.29 -40.41 -5.28
N TYR A 193 39.35 -40.38 -6.61
CA TYR A 193 38.98 -39.23 -7.44
C TYR A 193 37.82 -39.61 -8.36
N GLN A 194 36.76 -38.80 -8.37
CA GLN A 194 35.74 -38.90 -9.41
C GLN A 194 36.19 -38.10 -10.62
N VAL A 195 36.44 -38.80 -11.73
CA VAL A 195 36.98 -38.23 -12.96
C VAL A 195 35.96 -38.38 -14.07
N ARG A 196 35.51 -37.26 -14.65
CA ARG A 196 34.69 -37.26 -15.87
C ARG A 196 35.61 -37.18 -17.09
N LEU A 197 35.51 -38.17 -17.97
CA LEU A 197 36.28 -38.21 -19.20
C LEU A 197 35.75 -37.17 -20.18
N TYR A 198 36.60 -36.33 -20.77
CA TYR A 198 36.19 -35.42 -21.85
C TYR A 198 36.83 -35.79 -23.19
N ARG A 199 37.89 -36.60 -23.18
CA ARG A 199 38.55 -37.09 -24.39
C ARG A 199 39.02 -38.51 -24.18
N THR A 200 38.75 -39.35 -25.17
CA THR A 200 39.26 -40.72 -25.27
C THR A 200 39.86 -40.92 -26.66
N GLY A 201 40.98 -41.61 -26.78
CA GLY A 201 41.63 -41.91 -28.04
C GLY A 201 42.24 -43.31 -28.03
N TRP A 202 42.17 -43.99 -29.16
CA TRP A 202 42.77 -45.31 -29.33
C TRP A 202 44.12 -45.18 -30.01
N ASP A 203 45.13 -45.80 -29.41
CA ASP A 203 46.46 -45.94 -30.00
C ASP A 203 47.05 -47.31 -29.62
N ASP A 204 47.52 -48.07 -30.61
CA ASP A 204 48.12 -49.40 -30.46
C ASP A 204 47.43 -50.34 -29.44
N GLY A 205 46.09 -50.42 -29.49
CA GLY A 205 45.29 -51.27 -28.59
C GLY A 205 45.12 -50.76 -27.15
N ARG A 206 45.58 -49.54 -26.87
CA ARG A 206 45.47 -48.84 -25.58
C ARG A 206 44.50 -47.66 -25.69
N LEU A 207 43.81 -47.37 -24.59
CA LEU A 207 42.85 -46.28 -24.52
C LEU A 207 43.45 -45.09 -23.76
N ALA A 208 43.88 -44.06 -24.48
CA ALA A 208 44.31 -42.81 -23.89
C ALA A 208 43.09 -42.01 -23.41
N CYS A 209 43.10 -41.60 -22.15
CA CYS A 209 42.01 -40.90 -21.50
C CYS A 209 42.48 -39.55 -20.95
N GLU A 210 41.68 -38.51 -21.20
CA GLU A 210 41.81 -37.22 -20.52
C GLU A 210 40.49 -36.88 -19.81
N GLY A 211 40.58 -36.45 -18.56
CA GLY A 211 39.41 -36.14 -17.74
C GLY A 211 39.64 -34.99 -16.78
N TYR A 212 38.54 -34.50 -16.20
CA TYR A 212 38.56 -33.52 -15.12
C TYR A 212 37.97 -34.12 -13.85
N ALA A 213 38.46 -33.67 -12.69
CA ALA A 213 37.77 -33.92 -11.43
C ALA A 213 36.32 -33.37 -11.53
N THR A 214 35.37 -34.15 -11.02
CA THR A 214 33.95 -33.77 -11.02
C THR A 214 33.30 -34.08 -9.69
N ASP A 215 32.19 -33.39 -9.41
CA ASP A 215 31.34 -33.63 -8.25
C ASP A 215 29.89 -33.56 -8.73
N ALA A 216 29.14 -34.65 -8.55
CA ALA A 216 27.75 -34.74 -9.00
C ALA A 216 26.81 -33.78 -8.25
N SER A 217 27.14 -33.42 -7.00
CA SER A 217 26.29 -32.57 -6.15
C SER A 217 26.11 -31.16 -6.73
N VAL A 218 27.09 -30.68 -7.50
CA VAL A 218 27.09 -29.36 -8.16
C VAL A 218 25.88 -29.19 -9.08
N TYR A 219 25.43 -30.25 -9.75
CA TYR A 219 24.34 -30.19 -10.72
C TYR A 219 22.95 -30.37 -10.10
N THR A 220 22.87 -30.59 -8.78
CA THR A 220 21.61 -30.79 -8.04
C THR A 220 21.22 -29.61 -7.15
N GLN A 221 21.98 -28.52 -7.17
CA GLN A 221 21.76 -27.37 -6.29
C GLN A 221 20.53 -26.54 -6.70
N ILE A 222 19.62 -26.31 -5.76
CA ILE A 222 18.50 -25.39 -5.90
C ILE A 222 18.88 -24.08 -5.19
N ALA A 223 19.17 -23.04 -5.97
CA ALA A 223 19.44 -21.72 -5.44
C ALA A 223 18.12 -20.99 -5.14
N PRO A 224 17.97 -20.33 -3.97
CA PRO A 224 16.81 -19.47 -3.72
C PRO A 224 16.85 -18.25 -4.67
N PRO A 225 15.71 -17.87 -5.28
CA PRO A 225 15.64 -16.74 -6.21
C PRO A 225 16.20 -15.45 -5.60
N GLY A 226 16.92 -14.68 -6.41
CA GLY A 226 17.05 -13.25 -6.18
C GLY A 226 15.71 -12.55 -6.49
N ASP A 227 15.52 -11.34 -5.98
CA ASP A 227 14.29 -10.56 -6.21
C ASP A 227 14.07 -10.37 -7.73
N ASP A 228 12.96 -10.90 -8.25
CA ASP A 228 12.73 -11.12 -9.70
C ASP A 228 11.59 -10.25 -10.26
N THR A 229 11.00 -9.40 -9.42
CA THR A 229 9.82 -8.58 -9.77
C THR A 229 10.20 -7.16 -10.14
N ARG A 230 9.67 -6.68 -11.27
CA ARG A 230 9.65 -5.26 -11.60
C ARG A 230 8.56 -4.55 -10.76
N PRO A 231 8.82 -3.35 -10.20
CA PRO A 231 7.75 -2.51 -9.68
C PRO A 231 6.82 -2.04 -10.82
N ASP A 232 5.51 -2.12 -10.63
CA ASP A 232 4.51 -1.78 -11.66
C ASP A 232 4.73 -0.36 -12.23
N ASP A 233 4.76 -0.26 -13.56
CA ASP A 233 5.10 0.97 -14.31
C ASP A 233 3.85 1.76 -14.77
N THR A 234 2.66 1.43 -14.24
CA THR A 234 1.47 2.23 -14.52
C THR A 234 1.64 3.61 -13.91
N VAL A 235 1.85 4.65 -14.75
CA VAL A 235 1.79 6.05 -14.32
C VAL A 235 0.38 6.26 -13.77
N PRO A 236 0.21 6.46 -12.46
CA PRO A 236 -1.11 6.56 -11.89
C PRO A 236 -1.75 7.87 -12.33
N GLU A 237 -3.04 7.81 -12.66
CA GLU A 237 -3.81 8.99 -13.01
C GLU A 237 -3.84 9.95 -11.82
N ILE A 238 -3.45 11.22 -12.04
CA ILE A 238 -3.55 12.26 -11.03
C ILE A 238 -5.01 12.69 -10.92
N GLY A 239 -5.65 12.36 -9.80
CA GLY A 239 -7.08 12.64 -9.62
C GLY A 239 -7.39 14.10 -9.27
N PRO A 240 -8.60 14.58 -9.58
CA PRO A 240 -9.05 15.87 -9.11
C PRO A 240 -9.20 15.88 -7.58
N THR A 241 -9.03 17.06 -7.00
CA THR A 241 -9.19 17.30 -5.56
C THR A 241 -10.65 17.60 -5.24
N LEU A 242 -11.24 16.90 -4.28
CA LEU A 242 -12.55 17.23 -3.73
C LEU A 242 -12.36 18.22 -2.58
N LEU A 243 -13.00 19.39 -2.67
CA LEU A 243 -12.90 20.47 -1.69
C LEU A 243 -14.06 20.41 -0.70
N HIS A 244 -13.75 20.45 0.59
CA HIS A 244 -14.71 20.50 1.69
C HIS A 244 -14.53 21.78 2.49
N LEU A 245 -15.47 22.72 2.36
CA LEU A 245 -15.54 23.95 3.16
C LEU A 245 -16.55 23.75 4.28
N LEU A 246 -16.12 23.92 5.53
CA LEU A 246 -16.86 23.53 6.73
C LEU A 246 -17.10 24.72 7.65
N ASP A 247 -18.31 25.28 7.57
CA ASP A 247 -18.83 26.19 8.58
C ASP A 247 -19.44 25.37 9.72
N ILE A 248 -18.61 24.99 10.68
CA ILE A 248 -18.95 24.12 11.81
C ILE A 248 -18.48 24.72 13.13
N PRO A 249 -18.98 24.24 14.29
CA PRO A 249 -18.45 24.61 15.60
C PRO A 249 -16.94 24.44 15.73
N ILE A 250 -16.32 25.22 16.62
CA ILE A 250 -14.88 25.14 16.88
C ILE A 250 -14.51 23.77 17.47
N LEU A 251 -13.46 23.17 16.91
CA LEU A 251 -12.97 21.86 17.33
C LEU A 251 -11.94 21.96 18.45
N SER A 252 -11.41 23.15 18.71
CA SER A 252 -10.41 23.42 19.74
C SER A 252 -10.61 24.84 20.27
N ASP A 253 -10.43 25.03 21.58
CA ASP A 253 -10.52 26.34 22.25
C ASP A 253 -9.61 27.42 21.62
N ARG A 254 -8.52 27.01 20.95
CA ARG A 254 -7.59 27.90 20.23
C ARG A 254 -8.17 28.55 18.97
N ASP A 255 -9.31 28.06 18.48
CA ASP A 255 -9.94 28.45 17.23
C ASP A 255 -11.12 29.42 17.45
N ASP A 256 -11.19 30.06 18.63
CA ASP A 256 -12.16 31.11 18.98
C ASP A 256 -11.87 32.43 18.23
N ASP A 257 -11.87 32.35 16.90
CA ASP A 257 -11.72 33.43 15.95
C ASP A 257 -12.77 33.32 14.83
N ALA A 258 -12.97 34.40 14.08
CA ALA A 258 -13.75 34.33 12.86
C ALA A 258 -13.00 33.48 11.81
N GLY A 259 -13.72 32.58 11.17
CA GLY A 259 -13.12 31.61 10.26
C GLY A 259 -13.93 30.34 10.09
N PHE A 260 -13.42 29.41 9.29
CA PHE A 260 -14.04 28.11 9.01
C PHE A 260 -12.96 27.05 8.78
N TYR A 261 -13.34 25.76 8.77
CA TYR A 261 -12.40 24.67 8.50
C TYR A 261 -12.43 24.27 7.04
N VAL A 262 -11.30 23.80 6.53
CA VAL A 262 -11.16 23.27 5.17
C VAL A 262 -10.49 21.91 5.22
N ALA A 263 -11.07 20.97 4.49
CA ALA A 263 -10.45 19.71 4.17
C ALA A 263 -10.45 19.50 2.66
N VAL A 264 -9.54 18.67 2.19
CA VAL A 264 -9.53 18.17 0.82
C VAL A 264 -9.43 16.66 0.84
N SER A 265 -10.04 15.98 -0.11
CA SER A 265 -9.91 14.54 -0.26
C SER A 265 -9.61 14.17 -1.70
N GLN A 266 -8.87 13.09 -1.91
CA GLN A 266 -8.64 12.55 -3.24
C GLN A 266 -9.88 11.84 -3.78
N THR A 267 -9.98 11.79 -5.11
CA THR A 267 -10.96 10.98 -5.82
C THR A 267 -10.58 9.49 -5.70
N PRO A 268 -11.54 8.55 -5.56
CA PRO A 268 -11.24 7.12 -5.46
C PRO A 268 -10.37 6.64 -6.62
N ASP A 269 -9.48 5.69 -6.33
CA ASP A 269 -8.64 4.97 -7.30
C ASP A 269 -7.71 5.85 -8.16
N THR A 270 -7.35 7.04 -7.65
CA THR A 270 -6.38 7.95 -8.27
C THR A 270 -5.17 8.21 -7.35
N VAL A 271 -4.09 8.77 -7.89
CA VAL A 271 -2.97 9.29 -7.09
C VAL A 271 -3.13 10.79 -6.90
N TRP A 272 -2.85 11.26 -5.69
CA TRP A 272 -3.00 12.65 -5.30
C TRP A 272 -1.76 13.16 -4.56
N ASN A 273 -1.18 14.25 -5.06
CA ASN A 273 0.11 14.78 -4.60
C ASN A 273 -0.04 16.07 -3.77
N GLY A 274 -1.22 16.32 -3.21
CA GLY A 274 -1.57 17.57 -2.57
C GLY A 274 -2.46 18.47 -3.43
N ALA A 275 -2.95 19.54 -2.82
CA ALA A 275 -3.72 20.58 -3.47
C ALA A 275 -3.31 21.97 -3.00
N VAL A 276 -3.48 22.96 -3.85
CA VAL A 276 -3.36 24.39 -3.50
C VAL A 276 -4.77 24.98 -3.47
N LEU A 277 -5.13 25.56 -2.33
CA LEU A 277 -6.41 26.25 -2.16
C LEU A 277 -6.25 27.70 -2.59
N TYR A 278 -7.08 28.12 -3.52
CA TYR A 278 -7.20 29.48 -4.00
C TYR A 278 -8.51 30.10 -3.55
N ARG A 279 -8.50 31.42 -3.35
CA ARG A 279 -9.68 32.22 -3.04
C ARG A 279 -9.78 33.42 -3.97
N SER A 280 -10.99 33.74 -4.42
CA SER A 280 -11.31 34.92 -5.21
C SER A 280 -12.45 35.73 -4.59
N VAL A 281 -12.39 37.05 -4.78
CA VAL A 281 -13.43 38.01 -4.37
C VAL A 281 -14.42 38.28 -5.52
N ASN A 282 -14.01 38.09 -6.77
CA ASN A 282 -14.82 38.41 -7.95
C ASN A 282 -15.10 37.18 -8.86
N GLY A 283 -14.56 36.02 -8.48
CA GLY A 283 -14.68 34.78 -9.25
C GLY A 283 -13.72 34.67 -10.43
N ALA A 284 -12.89 35.69 -10.70
CA ALA A 284 -11.95 35.75 -11.82
C ALA A 284 -10.48 35.75 -11.36
N ASP A 285 -10.14 36.57 -10.37
CA ASP A 285 -8.78 36.72 -9.84
C ASP A 285 -8.61 35.87 -8.59
N TYR A 286 -7.78 34.84 -8.67
CA TYR A 286 -7.58 33.87 -7.59
C TYR A 286 -6.22 34.07 -6.91
N GLY A 287 -6.25 34.39 -5.62
CA GLY A 287 -5.05 34.41 -4.78
C GLY A 287 -4.86 33.07 -4.06
N THR A 288 -3.61 32.63 -3.93
CA THR A 288 -3.25 31.45 -3.14
C THR A 288 -3.54 31.72 -1.66
N LEU A 289 -4.22 30.78 -1.01
CA LEU A 289 -4.57 30.86 0.40
C LEU A 289 -3.72 29.93 1.26
N LEU A 290 -3.64 28.65 0.89
CA LEU A 290 -2.81 27.65 1.57
C LEU A 290 -2.55 26.42 0.68
N THR A 291 -1.59 25.58 1.09
CA THR A 291 -1.29 24.30 0.44
C THR A 291 -1.64 23.16 1.39
N LEU A 292 -2.36 22.16 0.88
CA LEU A 292 -2.80 20.96 1.58
C LEU A 292 -2.02 19.77 1.04
N SER A 293 -1.18 19.16 1.87
CA SER A 293 -0.33 18.03 1.46
C SER A 293 -0.93 16.67 1.80
N SER A 294 -2.07 16.61 2.49
CA SER A 294 -2.69 15.37 2.97
C SER A 294 -4.18 15.33 2.61
N SER A 295 -4.65 14.17 2.16
CA SER A 295 -6.06 13.88 1.82
C SER A 295 -6.82 13.41 3.05
N ALA A 296 -7.94 14.08 3.35
CA ALA A 296 -8.81 13.75 4.47
C ALA A 296 -9.56 12.44 4.23
N ALA A 297 -9.76 11.70 5.33
CA ALA A 297 -10.71 10.60 5.34
C ALA A 297 -12.14 11.19 5.24
N ALA A 298 -12.65 11.22 4.02
CA ALA A 298 -13.94 11.79 3.67
C ALA A 298 -14.70 10.85 2.75
N GLY A 299 -16.00 11.06 2.62
CA GLY A 299 -16.88 10.19 1.89
C GLY A 299 -18.34 10.61 2.01
N VAL A 300 -19.21 9.62 1.87
CA VAL A 300 -20.67 9.79 1.97
C VAL A 300 -21.28 8.73 2.87
N ALA A 301 -22.40 9.06 3.51
CA ALA A 301 -23.23 8.09 4.21
C ALA A 301 -24.10 7.28 3.24
N GLU A 302 -24.07 5.96 3.38
CA GLU A 302 -24.87 5.03 2.56
C GLU A 302 -26.22 4.72 3.20
N THR A 303 -26.37 5.03 4.49
CA THR A 303 -27.60 4.86 5.27
C THR A 303 -27.95 6.15 5.98
N ALA A 304 -29.24 6.49 6.04
CA ALA A 304 -29.74 7.54 6.91
C ALA A 304 -29.60 7.11 8.38
N LEU A 305 -29.05 7.98 9.23
CA LEU A 305 -28.88 7.73 10.66
C LEU A 305 -30.09 8.27 11.43
N PRO A 306 -30.90 7.44 12.11
CA PRO A 306 -32.02 7.92 12.91
C PRO A 306 -31.57 8.82 14.06
N ALA A 307 -32.52 9.57 14.63
CA ALA A 307 -32.27 10.32 15.86
C ALA A 307 -31.85 9.39 17.00
N GLY A 308 -30.90 9.84 17.82
CA GLY A 308 -30.32 9.06 18.91
C GLY A 308 -30.37 9.79 20.26
N PRO A 309 -29.90 9.15 21.34
CA PRO A 309 -29.71 9.80 22.63
C PRO A 309 -28.58 10.85 22.57
N LEU A 310 -28.70 11.90 23.38
CA LEU A 310 -27.69 12.98 23.47
C LEU A 310 -26.75 12.80 24.66
N GLU A 311 -27.23 12.12 25.71
CA GLU A 311 -26.59 12.07 27.02
C GLU A 311 -25.62 10.89 27.18
N PHE A 312 -25.77 9.85 26.36
CA PHE A 312 -24.98 8.62 26.44
C PHE A 312 -24.73 8.03 25.05
N PHE A 313 -23.88 7.01 25.00
CA PHE A 313 -23.56 6.31 23.76
C PHE A 313 -24.81 5.70 23.12
N ASP A 314 -25.07 6.07 21.88
CA ASP A 314 -26.02 5.43 21.01
C ASP A 314 -25.48 4.06 20.58
N ARG A 315 -26.01 3.01 21.23
CA ARG A 315 -25.71 1.61 20.93
C ARG A 315 -26.75 0.97 20.01
N GLY A 316 -27.86 1.65 19.75
CA GLY A 316 -28.98 1.12 18.97
C GLY A 316 -28.85 1.41 17.49
N ASN A 317 -28.36 2.61 17.14
CA ASN A 317 -28.19 3.03 15.77
C ASN A 317 -26.76 2.81 15.27
N ALA A 318 -26.63 2.64 13.95
CA ALA A 318 -25.37 2.57 13.23
C ALA A 318 -25.51 3.29 11.90
N VAL A 319 -24.40 3.76 11.35
CA VAL A 319 -24.35 4.38 10.02
C VAL A 319 -23.28 3.71 9.17
N ASP A 320 -23.65 3.37 7.93
CA ASP A 320 -22.70 2.88 6.93
C ASP A 320 -22.17 4.06 6.13
N VAL A 321 -20.86 4.13 5.97
CA VAL A 321 -20.16 5.19 5.24
C VAL A 321 -19.22 4.59 4.18
N ALA A 322 -19.19 5.22 3.01
CA ALA A 322 -18.26 4.90 1.94
C ALA A 322 -17.24 6.03 1.81
N LEU A 323 -15.96 5.72 2.06
CA LEU A 323 -14.87 6.67 1.98
C LEU A 323 -14.33 6.78 0.54
N THR A 324 -13.97 7.99 0.13
CA THR A 324 -13.16 8.19 -1.07
C THR A 324 -11.71 7.81 -0.81
N ASP A 325 -11.23 8.06 0.41
CA ASP A 325 -9.86 7.82 0.84
C ASP A 325 -9.72 7.63 2.34
N GLY A 326 -8.59 7.08 2.76
CA GLY A 326 -8.25 6.84 4.16
C GLY A 326 -8.88 5.57 4.73
N ALA A 327 -8.71 5.40 6.04
CA ALA A 327 -9.25 4.28 6.80
C ALA A 327 -9.80 4.79 8.14
N LEU A 328 -10.85 4.14 8.64
CA LEU A 328 -11.43 4.44 9.95
C LEU A 328 -10.95 3.41 10.97
N LEU A 329 -10.60 3.90 12.16
CA LEU A 329 -10.13 3.08 13.27
C LEU A 329 -11.17 3.05 14.38
N SER A 330 -11.22 1.92 15.08
CA SER A 330 -11.96 1.81 16.33
C SER A 330 -11.13 2.38 17.48
N ALA A 331 -11.79 2.94 18.49
CA ALA A 331 -11.16 3.48 19.69
C ALA A 331 -11.97 3.08 20.93
N PRO A 332 -11.31 2.85 22.08
CA PRO A 332 -12.02 2.58 23.34
C PRO A 332 -12.84 3.80 23.77
N GLU A 333 -13.92 3.55 24.53
CA GLU A 333 -14.85 4.61 24.98
C GLU A 333 -14.15 5.78 25.68
N THR A 334 -13.09 5.50 26.47
CA THR A 334 -12.30 6.52 27.15
C THR A 334 -11.64 7.50 26.18
N ASP A 335 -11.12 6.99 25.06
CA ASP A 335 -10.43 7.82 24.07
C ASP A 335 -11.46 8.62 23.26
N VAL A 336 -12.61 8.02 22.96
CA VAL A 336 -13.73 8.71 22.33
C VAL A 336 -14.23 9.85 23.22
N LEU A 337 -14.37 9.63 24.53
CA LEU A 337 -14.71 10.68 25.49
C LEU A 337 -13.64 11.79 25.58
N ASN A 338 -12.37 11.45 25.36
CA ASN A 338 -11.27 12.41 25.20
C ASN A 338 -11.21 13.06 23.81
N GLY A 339 -12.18 12.77 22.94
CA GLY A 339 -12.35 13.40 21.65
C GLY A 339 -11.71 12.67 20.47
N ALA A 340 -11.39 11.38 20.60
CA ALA A 340 -11.03 10.54 19.45
C ALA A 340 -12.23 10.32 18.51
N ASN A 341 -11.95 9.92 17.27
CA ASN A 341 -12.96 9.46 16.30
C ASN A 341 -14.10 10.46 16.11
N GLY A 342 -13.80 11.74 15.85
CA GLY A 342 -14.82 12.74 15.54
C GLY A 342 -14.99 12.89 14.03
N ALA A 343 -16.23 12.97 13.56
CA ALA A 343 -16.55 13.24 12.16
C ALA A 343 -17.78 14.15 12.03
N LEU A 344 -17.83 14.89 10.94
CA LEU A 344 -19.03 15.57 10.47
C LEU A 344 -19.82 14.62 9.58
N LEU A 345 -21.08 14.38 9.92
CA LEU A 345 -22.07 13.67 9.12
C LEU A 345 -23.19 14.65 8.77
N GLY A 346 -23.32 15.06 7.50
CA GLY A 346 -24.21 16.16 7.11
C GLY A 346 -23.81 17.46 7.83
N GLU A 347 -24.62 17.86 8.81
CA GLU A 347 -24.37 18.99 9.73
C GLU A 347 -24.16 18.56 11.19
N GLU A 348 -24.28 17.26 11.51
CA GLU A 348 -24.08 16.72 12.85
C GLU A 348 -22.61 16.33 13.07
N ILE A 349 -22.02 16.72 14.21
CA ILE A 349 -20.74 16.17 14.64
C ILE A 349 -21.00 14.93 15.49
N ILE A 350 -20.55 13.78 14.99
CA ILE A 350 -20.65 12.48 15.64
C ILE A 350 -19.28 11.98 16.08
N GLN A 351 -19.27 11.07 17.04
CA GLN A 351 -18.11 10.23 17.34
C GLN A 351 -18.48 8.75 17.35
N TRP A 352 -17.50 7.84 17.20
CA TRP A 352 -17.75 6.39 17.20
C TRP A 352 -16.69 5.62 18.00
N THR A 353 -17.09 4.52 18.63
CA THR A 353 -16.17 3.56 19.25
C THR A 353 -15.71 2.49 18.26
N THR A 354 -16.63 2.01 17.42
CA THR A 354 -16.38 0.86 16.55
C THR A 354 -16.56 1.25 15.08
N ALA A 355 -15.53 1.01 14.29
CA ALA A 355 -15.55 1.06 12.84
C ALA A 355 -15.28 -0.34 12.29
N THR A 356 -16.30 -0.98 11.72
CA THR A 356 -16.21 -2.32 11.13
C THR A 356 -16.13 -2.20 9.62
N LEU A 357 -15.08 -2.76 9.00
CA LEU A 357 -14.94 -2.80 7.55
C LEU A 357 -15.96 -3.80 6.97
N ILE A 358 -16.89 -3.31 6.14
CA ILE A 358 -17.96 -4.11 5.50
C ILE A 358 -17.75 -4.27 3.99
N GLY A 359 -16.75 -3.59 3.42
CA GLY A 359 -16.35 -3.70 2.02
C GLY A 359 -15.16 -2.78 1.74
N THR A 360 -14.68 -2.76 0.49
CA THR A 360 -13.57 -1.88 0.09
C THR A 360 -13.92 -0.41 0.36
N LYS A 361 -13.18 0.22 1.29
CA LYS A 361 -13.42 1.60 1.78
C LYS A 361 -14.83 1.85 2.33
N ARG A 362 -15.56 0.80 2.73
CA ARG A 362 -16.91 0.90 3.32
C ARG A 362 -16.88 0.43 4.77
N TYR A 363 -17.41 1.26 5.67
CA TYR A 363 -17.37 1.02 7.10
C TYR A 363 -18.76 1.17 7.71
N ARG A 364 -19.09 0.28 8.64
CA ARG A 364 -20.20 0.46 9.57
C ARG A 364 -19.68 1.08 10.86
N LEU A 365 -20.24 2.22 11.24
CA LEU A 365 -19.93 2.92 12.48
C LEU A 365 -21.01 2.66 13.54
N SER A 366 -20.59 2.28 14.74
CA SER A 366 -21.51 1.99 15.86
C SER A 366 -20.91 2.41 17.21
N GLY A 367 -21.76 2.46 18.24
CA GLY A 367 -21.37 2.99 19.56
C GLY A 367 -21.09 4.48 19.44
N LEU A 368 -22.10 5.22 18.99
CA LEU A 368 -21.97 6.61 18.57
C LEU A 368 -22.14 7.57 19.75
N LEU A 369 -21.46 8.71 19.74
CA LEU A 369 -21.88 9.89 20.49
C LEU A 369 -22.44 10.91 19.51
N ARG A 370 -23.63 11.42 19.81
CA ARG A 370 -24.42 12.27 18.92
C ARG A 370 -24.36 13.75 19.32
N GLY A 371 -24.69 14.63 18.38
CA GLY A 371 -24.91 16.06 18.57
C GLY A 371 -23.74 16.80 19.22
N ARG A 372 -22.50 16.38 18.97
CA ARG A 372 -21.33 16.94 19.66
C ARG A 372 -21.13 18.39 19.29
N LEU A 373 -20.57 19.16 20.23
CA LEU A 373 -20.27 20.58 20.04
C LEU A 373 -21.51 21.43 19.62
N GLY A 374 -22.69 21.13 20.17
CA GLY A 374 -23.88 21.95 19.95
C GLY A 374 -24.64 21.65 18.65
N THR A 375 -24.40 20.49 18.03
CA THR A 375 -25.01 20.08 16.76
C THR A 375 -26.24 19.18 16.92
N GLU A 376 -26.88 19.18 18.10
CA GLU A 376 -28.01 18.31 18.41
C GLU A 376 -29.22 18.54 17.48
N HIS A 377 -29.41 19.77 17.01
CA HIS A 377 -30.47 20.13 16.07
C HIS A 377 -30.35 19.45 14.70
N ALA A 378 -29.13 19.08 14.27
CA ALA A 378 -28.87 18.43 12.99
C ALA A 378 -29.23 16.93 12.99
N MET A 379 -29.43 16.35 14.17
CA MET A 379 -29.60 14.90 14.38
C MET A 379 -30.83 14.29 13.69
N HIS A 380 -31.85 15.11 13.41
CA HIS A 380 -33.16 14.65 12.93
C HIS A 380 -33.30 14.58 11.41
N HIS A 381 -32.30 15.04 10.64
CA HIS A 381 -32.45 15.29 9.20
C HIS A 381 -31.53 14.45 8.32
N HIS A 382 -30.90 13.40 8.85
CA HIS A 382 -29.96 12.60 8.06
C HIS A 382 -30.63 11.87 6.90
N ALA A 383 -30.01 12.01 5.73
CA ALA A 383 -30.36 11.32 4.50
C ALA A 383 -29.18 10.50 3.94
N VAL A 384 -29.51 9.55 3.06
CA VAL A 384 -28.52 8.81 2.27
C VAL A 384 -27.82 9.77 1.30
N GLY A 385 -26.51 9.62 1.13
CA GLY A 385 -25.68 10.44 0.25
C GLY A 385 -25.13 11.70 0.92
N GLU A 386 -25.41 11.91 2.22
CA GLU A 386 -24.86 13.04 2.96
C GLU A 386 -23.35 12.93 3.14
N ARG A 387 -22.72 14.10 3.19
CA ARG A 387 -21.27 14.25 3.38
C ARG A 387 -20.83 13.65 4.71
N PHE A 388 -19.74 12.88 4.67
CA PHE A 388 -19.04 12.37 5.84
C PHE A 388 -17.57 12.80 5.81
N ILE A 389 -17.06 13.44 6.86
CA ILE A 389 -15.66 13.90 6.94
C ILE A 389 -15.11 13.69 8.34
N VAL A 390 -13.97 13.02 8.46
CA VAL A 390 -13.27 12.87 9.74
C VAL A 390 -12.64 14.20 10.16
N LEU A 391 -12.94 14.63 11.39
CA LEU A 391 -12.47 15.88 12.00
C LEU A 391 -11.31 15.65 12.98
N ARG A 392 -11.21 14.44 13.58
CA ARG A 392 -10.18 14.06 14.57
C ARG A 392 -9.72 12.62 14.34
N PRO A 393 -8.44 12.26 14.54
CA PRO A 393 -7.45 12.94 15.39
C PRO A 393 -6.82 14.18 14.76
N VAL A 394 -6.53 15.19 15.60
CA VAL A 394 -5.74 16.38 15.22
C VAL A 394 -4.38 15.92 14.72
N GLY A 395 -4.04 16.21 13.46
CA GLY A 395 -2.68 15.97 12.97
C GLY A 395 -2.53 15.80 11.46
N THR A 396 -3.56 15.44 10.71
CA THR A 396 -3.46 15.36 9.26
C THR A 396 -4.82 15.70 8.64
N THR A 397 -4.84 16.65 7.69
CA THR A 397 -5.86 16.90 6.63
C THR A 397 -6.94 17.97 6.84
N LEU A 398 -7.18 18.44 8.08
CA LEU A 398 -8.12 19.54 8.35
C LEU A 398 -7.35 20.82 8.73
N GLU A 399 -7.52 21.87 7.94
CA GLU A 399 -6.90 23.18 8.16
C GLU A 399 -7.92 24.21 8.61
N ARG A 400 -7.52 25.12 9.50
CA ARG A 400 -8.35 26.24 9.96
C ARG A 400 -8.00 27.49 9.17
N LEU A 401 -8.97 28.04 8.44
CA LEU A 401 -8.86 29.36 7.84
C LEU A 401 -9.39 30.42 8.79
N ARG A 402 -8.53 31.37 9.12
CA ARG A 402 -8.86 32.53 9.95
C ARG A 402 -9.18 33.69 9.03
N ASP A 403 -10.36 34.26 9.22
CA ASP A 403 -10.83 35.41 8.46
C ASP A 403 -11.19 36.55 9.42
N PRO A 404 -11.07 37.81 8.99
CA PRO A 404 -11.58 38.93 9.77
C PRO A 404 -13.12 38.92 9.79
N VAL A 405 -13.68 39.52 10.85
CA VAL A 405 -15.13 39.50 11.17
C VAL A 405 -15.99 40.13 10.06
N ASP A 406 -15.44 41.06 9.27
CA ASP A 406 -16.12 41.70 8.14
C ASP A 406 -16.40 40.75 6.97
N LEU A 407 -15.76 39.57 6.93
CA LEU A 407 -16.01 38.54 5.92
C LEU A 407 -17.12 37.56 6.29
N ILE A 408 -17.71 37.67 7.48
CA ILE A 408 -18.86 36.84 7.87
C ILE A 408 -20.02 37.09 6.90
N ASN A 409 -20.65 36.01 6.42
CA ASN A 409 -21.68 35.98 5.38
C ASN A 409 -21.26 36.56 4.02
N ALA A 410 -19.99 36.91 3.82
CA ALA A 410 -19.51 37.40 2.53
C ALA A 410 -19.18 36.23 1.61
N ALA A 411 -19.93 36.08 0.51
CA ALA A 411 -19.67 35.05 -0.49
C ALA A 411 -18.28 35.22 -1.12
N ARG A 412 -17.53 34.13 -1.20
CA ARG A 412 -16.23 34.03 -1.87
C ARG A 412 -16.20 32.78 -2.74
N TRP A 413 -15.32 32.78 -3.74
CA TRP A 413 -15.12 31.65 -4.63
C TRP A 413 -13.82 30.95 -4.28
N TYR A 414 -13.88 29.63 -4.16
CA TYR A 414 -12.74 28.79 -3.79
C TYR A 414 -12.46 27.74 -4.86
N LYS A 415 -11.18 27.47 -5.10
CA LYS A 415 -10.73 26.38 -5.98
C LYS A 415 -9.64 25.59 -5.26
N ALA A 416 -9.81 24.27 -5.17
CA ALA A 416 -8.75 23.37 -4.71
C ALA A 416 -8.11 22.71 -5.94
N VAL A 417 -6.92 23.15 -6.30
CA VAL A 417 -6.23 22.69 -7.50
C VAL A 417 -5.24 21.61 -7.11
N THR A 418 -5.40 20.39 -7.66
CA THR A 418 -4.44 19.30 -7.45
C THR A 418 -3.05 19.76 -7.92
N VAL A 419 -2.00 19.44 -7.16
CA VAL A 419 -0.63 19.73 -7.56
C VAL A 419 -0.33 19.03 -8.89
N GLY A 420 0.03 19.81 -9.91
CA GLY A 420 0.25 19.34 -11.28
C GLY A 420 -0.91 19.64 -12.25
N ALA A 421 -2.08 20.07 -11.76
CA ALA A 421 -3.22 20.51 -12.57
C ALA A 421 -3.22 22.03 -12.80
N LEU A 422 -3.97 22.49 -13.81
CA LEU A 422 -4.18 23.91 -14.07
C LEU A 422 -5.39 24.44 -13.31
N ILE A 423 -5.32 25.69 -12.83
CA ILE A 423 -6.43 26.37 -12.14
C ILE A 423 -7.67 26.58 -13.03
N THR A 424 -7.48 26.60 -14.35
CA THR A 424 -8.56 26.73 -15.34
C THR A 424 -9.44 25.49 -15.40
N ASP A 425 -8.91 24.33 -15.02
CA ASP A 425 -9.59 23.04 -15.16
C ASP A 425 -10.43 22.68 -13.93
N VAL A 426 -10.35 23.52 -12.89
CA VAL A 426 -11.05 23.33 -11.61
C VAL A 426 -12.22 24.30 -11.53
N GLU A 427 -13.41 23.77 -11.26
CA GLU A 427 -14.62 24.56 -11.02
C GLU A 427 -14.55 25.29 -9.67
N ALA A 428 -15.10 26.51 -9.61
CA ALA A 428 -15.12 27.30 -8.40
C ALA A 428 -16.31 26.92 -7.51
N VAL A 429 -16.05 26.72 -6.22
CA VAL A 429 -17.09 26.53 -5.20
C VAL A 429 -17.38 27.88 -4.54
N ALA A 430 -18.63 28.34 -4.61
CA ALA A 430 -19.08 29.51 -3.87
C ALA A 430 -19.37 29.12 -2.41
N PHE A 431 -18.84 29.89 -1.47
CA PHE A 431 -19.03 29.65 -0.04
C PHE A 431 -19.06 30.96 0.74
N ALA A 432 -19.96 31.03 1.72
CA ALA A 432 -20.07 32.14 2.65
C ALA A 432 -20.01 31.56 4.07
N ASN A 433 -19.06 32.04 4.86
CA ASN A 433 -18.91 31.60 6.24
C ASN A 433 -19.98 32.27 7.12
N GLY A 434 -20.95 31.50 7.62
CA GLY A 434 -21.98 31.96 8.56
C GLY A 434 -21.53 32.03 10.01
N ALA A 435 -20.25 31.78 10.27
CA ALA A 435 -19.59 31.87 11.57
C ALA A 435 -20.23 30.96 12.64
N GLN A 436 -20.55 29.72 12.29
CA GLN A 436 -21.07 28.71 13.23
C GLN A 436 -20.12 28.49 14.41
N GLY A 437 -18.81 28.61 14.20
CA GLY A 437 -17.80 28.55 15.27
C GLY A 437 -17.98 29.59 16.38
N LEU A 438 -18.59 30.74 16.08
CA LEU A 438 -18.86 31.84 17.01
C LEU A 438 -20.29 31.82 17.58
N LYS A 439 -21.19 31.00 17.04
CA LYS A 439 -22.59 30.96 17.48
C LYS A 439 -22.73 30.26 18.83
N PRO A 440 -23.35 30.90 19.83
CA PRO A 440 -23.65 30.24 21.10
C PRO A 440 -24.43 28.94 20.89
N TYR A 441 -24.12 27.93 21.70
CA TYR A 441 -24.90 26.69 21.73
C TYR A 441 -26.30 26.95 22.30
N ALA A 442 -27.26 26.13 21.91
CA ALA A 442 -28.59 26.17 22.50
C ALA A 442 -28.48 25.97 24.02
N PRO A 443 -29.14 26.79 24.85
CA PRO A 443 -29.25 26.52 26.28
C PRO A 443 -29.87 25.14 26.56
N CYS A 444 -29.83 24.66 27.79
CA CYS A 444 -30.44 23.38 28.17
C CYS A 444 -31.31 23.48 29.42
N HIS A 445 -32.00 22.39 29.75
CA HIS A 445 -32.83 22.26 30.95
C HIS A 445 -33.88 23.37 31.11
N LEU A 446 -34.66 23.63 30.06
CA LEU A 446 -35.81 24.53 30.14
C LEU A 446 -36.78 24.07 31.24
N ARG A 447 -37.20 24.99 32.10
CA ARG A 447 -38.17 24.74 33.17
C ARG A 447 -39.14 25.92 33.26
N GLY A 448 -40.41 25.62 33.54
CA GLY A 448 -41.41 26.62 33.90
C GLY A 448 -41.97 26.35 35.29
N GLN A 449 -42.21 27.42 36.04
CA GLN A 449 -42.94 27.37 37.29
C GLN A 449 -43.95 28.51 37.34
N ARG A 450 -45.23 28.16 37.53
CA ARG A 450 -46.31 29.13 37.64
C ARG A 450 -46.53 29.54 39.08
N GLY A 451 -46.57 30.86 39.33
CA GLY A 451 -46.91 31.45 40.62
C GLY A 451 -48.41 31.48 40.89
N ASN A 452 -48.77 31.78 42.15
CA ASN A 452 -50.18 31.94 42.56
C ASN A 452 -50.86 33.18 41.91
N ASP A 453 -50.06 34.13 41.42
CA ASP A 453 -50.48 35.30 40.66
C ASP A 453 -50.64 35.02 39.15
N GLY A 454 -50.39 33.78 38.72
CA GLY A 454 -50.48 33.36 37.32
C GLY A 454 -49.24 33.68 36.48
N ALA A 455 -48.24 34.37 37.05
CA ALA A 455 -46.98 34.64 36.37
C ALA A 455 -46.20 33.33 36.14
N LEU A 456 -45.59 33.19 34.97
CA LEU A 456 -44.81 32.01 34.60
C LEU A 456 -43.32 32.36 34.64
N THR A 457 -42.59 31.82 35.61
CA THR A 457 -41.14 31.93 35.69
C THR A 457 -40.52 30.83 34.83
N ILE A 458 -39.79 31.23 33.79
CA ILE A 458 -39.09 30.35 32.87
C ILE A 458 -37.60 30.43 33.16
N THR A 459 -36.95 29.29 33.37
CA THR A 459 -35.51 29.19 33.63
C THR A 459 -34.85 28.18 32.71
N TRP A 460 -33.54 28.35 32.48
CA TRP A 460 -32.71 27.46 31.67
C TRP A 460 -31.28 27.45 32.22
N ILE A 461 -30.43 26.61 31.66
CA ILE A 461 -29.01 26.53 31.98
C ILE A 461 -28.19 26.94 30.75
N ARG A 462 -27.23 27.84 30.94
CA ARG A 462 -26.30 28.31 29.92
C ARG A 462 -25.39 27.19 29.44
N ARG A 463 -25.02 27.20 28.17
CA ARG A 463 -23.99 26.33 27.60
C ARG A 463 -22.84 27.17 27.02
N VAL A 464 -21.64 26.62 27.05
CA VAL A 464 -20.42 27.30 26.54
C VAL A 464 -19.87 26.59 25.32
N ARG A 465 -19.33 27.38 24.39
CA ARG A 465 -18.71 26.89 23.16
C ARG A 465 -17.35 26.24 23.39
N PHE A 466 -16.54 26.84 24.27
CA PHE A 466 -15.17 26.47 24.60
C PHE A 466 -14.93 26.59 26.10
N GLY A 467 -13.83 26.00 26.60
CA GLY A 467 -13.44 26.11 28.01
C GLY A 467 -14.44 25.47 29.00
N GLY A 468 -15.34 24.61 28.53
CA GLY A 468 -16.42 24.00 29.34
C GLY A 468 -16.00 22.86 30.26
N LEU A 469 -14.69 22.63 30.44
CA LEU A 469 -14.19 21.59 31.34
C LEU A 469 -14.23 22.09 32.79
N TRP A 470 -14.91 21.37 33.67
CA TRP A 470 -14.99 21.65 35.11
C TRP A 470 -13.69 21.25 35.83
N ARG A 471 -12.61 21.98 35.54
CA ARG A 471 -11.24 21.63 36.00
C ARG A 471 -11.03 21.82 37.49
N ASP A 472 -11.74 22.75 38.11
CA ASP A 472 -11.64 23.14 39.52
C ASP A 472 -12.96 22.98 40.29
N GLY A 473 -14.01 22.45 39.65
CA GLY A 473 -15.35 22.35 40.21
C GLY A 473 -16.13 23.68 40.28
N GLY A 474 -15.56 24.77 39.74
CA GLY A 474 -16.26 26.03 39.51
C GLY A 474 -17.16 25.98 38.26
N ASP A 475 -17.97 27.03 38.10
CA ASP A 475 -18.75 27.19 36.86
C ASP A 475 -17.85 27.55 35.68
N VAL A 476 -18.32 27.23 34.48
CA VAL A 476 -17.58 27.44 33.24
C VAL A 476 -17.49 28.92 32.87
N PRO A 477 -16.39 29.38 32.22
CA PRO A 477 -16.26 30.76 31.77
C PRO A 477 -17.46 31.23 30.92
N LEU A 478 -17.72 32.54 30.88
CA LEU A 478 -18.85 33.06 30.11
C LEU A 478 -18.73 32.77 28.60
N GLY A 479 -17.52 32.97 28.04
CA GLY A 479 -17.23 32.79 26.62
C GLY A 479 -17.80 33.87 25.69
N GLU A 480 -18.55 34.84 26.26
CA GLU A 480 -19.10 36.02 25.58
C GLU A 480 -18.75 37.28 26.37
N THR A 481 -18.95 38.45 25.76
CA THR A 481 -18.74 39.76 26.41
C THR A 481 -19.73 40.03 27.53
N GLU A 482 -20.99 39.62 27.36
CA GLU A 482 -22.06 39.76 28.35
C GLU A 482 -22.98 38.55 28.33
N GLU A 483 -23.63 38.25 29.46
CA GLU A 483 -24.65 37.20 29.53
C GLU A 483 -25.98 37.80 29.08
N ARG A 484 -26.48 37.33 27.93
CA ARG A 484 -27.70 37.86 27.31
C ARG A 484 -28.46 36.78 26.57
N TYR A 485 -29.78 36.80 26.70
CA TYR A 485 -30.69 35.87 26.04
C TYR A 485 -31.82 36.62 25.34
N ASP A 486 -32.15 36.18 24.13
CA ASP A 486 -33.38 36.53 23.44
C ASP A 486 -34.37 35.38 23.57
N ILE A 487 -35.62 35.68 23.90
CA ILE A 487 -36.69 34.70 24.09
C ILE A 487 -37.80 35.04 23.12
N GLU A 488 -38.23 34.05 22.35
CA GLU A 488 -39.44 34.12 21.54
C GLU A 488 -40.51 33.26 22.18
N VAL A 489 -41.71 33.81 22.33
CA VAL A 489 -42.91 33.07 22.73
C VAL A 489 -43.68 32.73 21.47
N LEU A 490 -44.05 31.46 21.32
CA LEU A 490 -44.72 30.96 20.13
C LEU A 490 -46.20 30.68 20.40
N HIS A 491 -47.03 30.96 19.41
CA HIS A 491 -48.40 30.48 19.31
C HIS A 491 -48.41 28.98 18.95
N ALA A 492 -49.55 28.32 19.14
CA ALA A 492 -49.74 26.92 18.76
C ALA A 492 -49.50 26.66 17.26
N ASP A 493 -49.72 27.69 16.43
CA ASP A 493 -49.52 27.65 14.98
C ASP A 493 -48.06 27.91 14.58
N GLY A 494 -47.17 28.19 15.54
CA GLY A 494 -45.74 28.45 15.32
C GLY A 494 -45.36 29.93 15.17
N ASP A 495 -46.34 30.85 15.17
CA ASP A 495 -46.08 32.29 15.05
C ASP A 495 -45.47 32.87 16.33
N VAL A 496 -44.53 33.79 16.18
CA VAL A 496 -43.92 34.49 17.33
C VAL A 496 -44.86 35.60 17.80
N VAL A 497 -45.38 35.47 19.01
CA VAL A 497 -46.31 36.46 19.63
C VAL A 497 -45.58 37.48 20.50
N ARG A 498 -44.40 37.13 21.02
CA ARG A 498 -43.57 38.03 21.82
C ARG A 498 -42.10 37.72 21.63
N THR A 499 -41.30 38.78 21.64
CA THR A 499 -39.84 38.70 21.75
C THR A 499 -39.38 39.55 22.92
N VAL A 500 -38.53 39.01 23.78
CA VAL A 500 -37.95 39.72 24.93
C VAL A 500 -36.48 39.40 25.07
N THR A 501 -35.69 40.36 25.54
CA THR A 501 -34.27 40.18 25.84
C THR A 501 -34.07 40.26 27.35
N VAL A 502 -33.31 39.32 27.93
CA VAL A 502 -33.00 39.27 29.35
C VAL A 502 -31.50 39.08 29.61
N PRO A 503 -30.94 39.65 30.70
CA PRO A 503 -29.51 39.58 31.01
C PRO A 503 -29.14 38.39 31.92
N ALA A 504 -30.06 37.46 32.16
CA ALA A 504 -29.89 36.34 33.10
C ALA A 504 -30.66 35.12 32.59
N PRO A 505 -30.32 33.89 33.03
CA PRO A 505 -30.94 32.66 32.54
C PRO A 505 -32.32 32.39 33.19
N THR A 506 -33.10 33.45 33.33
CA THR A 506 -34.43 33.46 33.94
C THR A 506 -35.26 34.60 33.35
N TRP A 507 -36.53 34.34 33.10
CA TRP A 507 -37.50 35.35 32.70
C TRP A 507 -38.85 35.05 33.32
N THR A 508 -39.47 36.06 33.92
CA THR A 508 -40.84 35.98 34.40
C THR A 508 -41.77 36.56 33.35
N TYR A 509 -42.68 35.72 32.84
CA TYR A 509 -43.73 36.09 31.91
C TYR A 509 -45.01 36.44 32.69
N PRO A 510 -45.35 37.73 32.88
CA PRO A 510 -46.48 38.14 33.71
C PRO A 510 -47.82 37.65 33.14
N ALA A 511 -48.79 37.37 34.01
CA ALA A 511 -50.12 36.92 33.57
C ALA A 511 -50.82 37.94 32.66
N ALA A 512 -50.61 39.24 32.88
CA ALA A 512 -51.17 40.29 32.03
C ALA A 512 -50.63 40.21 30.59
N ASP A 513 -49.34 39.96 30.44
CA ASP A 513 -48.69 39.83 29.12
C ASP A 513 -49.12 38.53 28.42
N GLN A 514 -49.34 37.44 29.17
CA GLN A 514 -49.95 36.21 28.65
C GLN A 514 -51.35 36.46 28.10
N ILE A 515 -52.20 37.18 28.84
CA ILE A 515 -53.55 37.51 28.39
C ILE A 515 -53.51 38.46 27.18
N ALA A 516 -52.55 39.38 27.12
CA ALA A 516 -52.39 40.26 25.97
C ALA A 516 -52.03 39.48 24.69
N ASP A 517 -51.16 38.48 24.79
CA ASP A 517 -50.68 37.74 23.63
C ASP A 517 -51.62 36.60 23.20
N PHE A 518 -52.28 35.94 24.15
CA PHE A 518 -53.12 34.75 23.89
C PHE A 518 -54.62 34.98 24.12
N GLY A 519 -55.02 36.09 24.75
CA GLY A 519 -56.40 36.35 25.19
C GLY A 519 -56.81 35.62 26.48
N PHE A 520 -55.97 34.73 26.99
CA PHE A 520 -56.13 33.97 28.23
C PHE A 520 -54.74 33.61 28.79
N THR A 521 -54.66 32.93 29.93
CA THR A 521 -53.41 32.35 30.45
C THR A 521 -53.28 30.89 30.02
N PRO A 522 -52.45 30.55 29.01
CA PRO A 522 -52.34 29.17 28.54
C PRO A 522 -51.75 28.26 29.62
N ALA A 523 -52.21 27.01 29.65
CA ALA A 523 -51.65 26.00 30.56
C ALA A 523 -50.19 25.68 30.22
N THR A 524 -49.88 25.66 28.93
CA THR A 524 -48.56 25.36 28.36
C THR A 524 -48.16 26.45 27.39
N ILE A 525 -46.91 26.89 27.45
CA ILE A 525 -46.36 27.91 26.55
C ILE A 525 -45.09 27.37 25.88
N THR A 526 -45.03 27.45 24.56
CA THR A 526 -43.83 27.11 23.79
C THR A 526 -42.95 28.34 23.67
N VAL A 527 -41.65 28.18 23.98
CA VAL A 527 -40.65 29.24 23.88
C VAL A 527 -39.42 28.77 23.12
N ARG A 528 -38.77 29.70 22.44
CA ARG A 528 -37.39 29.56 21.94
C ARG A 528 -36.48 30.47 22.74
N VAL A 529 -35.43 29.91 23.33
CA VAL A 529 -34.43 30.67 24.07
C VAL A 529 -33.11 30.64 23.30
N PHE A 530 -32.59 31.82 22.98
CA PHE A 530 -31.33 32.00 22.26
C PHE A 530 -30.34 32.68 23.19
N GLN A 531 -29.15 32.11 23.38
CA GLN A 531 -28.03 32.89 23.91
C GLN A 531 -27.50 33.81 22.80
N VAL A 532 -27.13 35.05 23.15
CA VAL A 532 -26.73 36.08 22.20
C VAL A 532 -25.22 36.34 22.31
N SER A 533 -24.54 36.32 21.17
CA SER A 533 -23.16 36.79 21.03
C SER A 533 -23.14 38.22 20.52
N ALA A 534 -22.20 39.02 21.03
CA ALA A 534 -21.98 40.39 20.57
C ALA A 534 -21.49 40.47 19.10
N VAL A 535 -20.88 39.39 18.59
CA VAL A 535 -20.30 39.36 17.23
C VAL A 535 -21.30 38.87 16.19
N VAL A 536 -21.97 37.73 16.47
CA VAL A 536 -22.82 37.03 15.48
C VAL A 536 -24.32 37.07 15.82
N GLY A 537 -24.71 37.69 16.94
CA GLY A 537 -26.10 37.76 17.37
C GLY A 537 -26.60 36.44 17.97
N ARG A 538 -27.83 36.03 17.61
CA ARG A 538 -28.49 34.86 18.18
C ARG A 538 -27.75 33.55 17.83
N GLY A 539 -27.56 32.71 18.83
CA GLY A 539 -27.07 31.34 18.67
C GLY A 539 -28.15 30.37 18.21
N THR A 540 -27.95 29.08 18.50
CA THR A 540 -28.95 28.03 18.23
C THR A 540 -30.08 28.12 19.27
N PRO A 541 -31.37 27.97 18.91
CA PRO A 541 -32.46 28.00 19.89
C PRO A 541 -32.53 26.73 20.72
N LEU A 542 -32.82 26.88 22.00
CA LEU A 542 -33.53 25.87 22.79
C LEU A 542 -35.03 26.08 22.59
N GLU A 543 -35.70 25.17 21.89
CA GLU A 543 -37.15 25.16 21.78
C GLU A 543 -37.77 24.17 22.76
N GLY A 544 -38.76 24.60 23.52
CA GLY A 544 -39.47 23.72 24.44
C GLY A 544 -40.76 24.33 24.96
N SER A 545 -41.61 23.46 25.51
CA SER A 545 -42.88 23.86 26.11
C SER A 545 -42.82 23.71 27.63
N VAL A 546 -43.33 24.72 28.34
CA VAL A 546 -43.29 24.83 29.81
C VAL A 546 -44.65 25.07 30.43
#